data_AF-A0A523BJ30-F1
#
_entry.id   AF-A0A523BJ30-F1
#
_cell.length_a   1.000
_cell.length_b   1.000
_cell.length_c   1.000
_cell.angle_alpha   90.00
_cell.angle_beta   90.00
_cell.angle_gamma   90.00
#
_symmetry.space_group_name_H-M   'P 1'
#
loop_
_entity.id
_entity.type
_entity.pdbx_description
1 polymer ?
#
loop_
_entity_poly.entity_id
_entity_poly.type
_entity_poly.pdbx_seq_one_letter_code
_entity_poly.pdbx_strand_id
1 'polypeptide(L)' 'MGFRHKRVGKRAQAVAEILRRNGRMDELSLMRALMREALNEEKVLPSIYSIRDAIRVAEKQGLIRRIDNDRTYYEAI' A
#
# COMPACT_ATOMS: atom_id res chain seq x y z
N MET A 1 -0.12 12.58 28.08
CA MET A 1 -0.64 11.53 27.18
C MET A 1 -1.35 12.18 26.00
N GLY A 2 -1.13 11.73 24.75
CA GLY A 2 -2.03 12.04 23.63
C GLY A 2 -1.41 12.24 22.24
N PHE A 3 -1.36 11.14 21.46
CA PHE A 3 -1.49 11.07 19.99
C PHE A 3 -0.32 11.53 19.08
N ARG A 4 0.48 10.56 18.60
CA ARG A 4 1.33 10.74 17.40
C ARG A 4 1.49 9.45 16.57
N HIS A 5 0.40 8.94 15.98
CA HIS A 5 0.41 7.77 15.08
C HIS A 5 -0.46 7.95 13.80
N LYS A 6 -0.63 9.17 13.28
CA LYS A 6 -1.64 9.46 12.22
C LYS A 6 -1.19 9.33 10.76
N ARG A 7 0.12 9.29 10.43
CA ARG A 7 0.58 9.26 9.02
C ARG A 7 0.66 7.86 8.42
N VAL A 8 1.05 6.86 9.22
CA VAL A 8 1.23 5.48 8.77
C VAL A 8 -0.10 4.83 8.36
N GLY A 9 -1.20 5.17 9.05
CA GLY A 9 -2.54 4.71 8.68
C GLY A 9 -3.03 5.22 7.32
N LYS A 10 -2.68 6.45 6.92
CA LYS A 10 -3.11 7.03 5.64
C LYS A 10 -2.52 6.28 4.44
N ARG A 11 -1.23 5.94 4.49
CA ARG A 11 -0.56 5.20 3.42
C ARG A 11 -1.07 3.75 3.33
N ALA A 12 -1.33 3.11 4.47
CA ALA A 12 -1.92 1.77 4.48
C ALA A 12 -3.35 1.74 3.91
N GLN A 13 -4.15 2.78 4.19
CA GLN A 13 -5.47 2.97 3.60
C GLN A 13 -5.39 3.18 2.08
N ALA A 14 -4.44 4.00 1.62
CA ALA A 14 -4.20 4.21 0.18
C ALA A 14 -3.89 2.90 -0.56
N VAL A 15 -3.07 2.02 0.03
CA VAL A 15 -2.79 0.68 -0.52
C VAL A 15 -4.08 -0.13 -0.70
N ALA A 16 -4.93 -0.16 0.31
CA ALA A 16 -6.21 -0.88 0.23
C ALA A 16 -7.17 -0.25 -0.79
N GLU A 17 -7.21 1.08 -0.88
CA GLU A 17 -8.06 1.80 -1.85
C GLU A 17 -7.64 1.52 -3.30
N ILE A 18 -6.33 1.51 -3.59
CA ILE A 18 -5.79 1.14 -4.90
C ILE A 18 -6.21 -0.28 -5.28
N LEU A 19 -6.08 -1.23 -4.36
CA LEU A 19 -6.46 -2.63 -4.59
C LEU A 19 -7.99 -2.79 -4.72
N ARG A 20 -8.81 -2.00 -4.02
CA ARG A 20 -10.28 -2.01 -4.24
C ARG A 20 -10.67 -1.51 -5.63
N ARG A 21 -9.97 -0.49 -6.14
CA ARG A 21 -10.25 0.08 -7.48
C ARG A 21 -9.78 -0.81 -8.62
N ASN A 22 -8.62 -1.44 -8.46
CA ASN A 22 -7.98 -2.22 -9.53
C ASN A 22 -8.20 -3.74 -9.39
N GLY A 23 -8.71 -4.19 -8.25
CA GLY A 23 -8.80 -5.60 -7.89
C GLY A 23 -7.45 -6.18 -7.46
N ARG A 24 -7.28 -7.49 -7.69
CA ARG A 24 -6.05 -8.21 -7.36
C ARG A 24 -4.88 -7.74 -8.24
N MET A 25 -3.79 -7.32 -7.61
CA MET A 25 -2.58 -6.87 -8.32
C MET A 25 -1.35 -7.66 -7.86
N ASP A 26 -0.39 -7.86 -8.76
CA ASP A 26 0.95 -8.34 -8.37
C ASP A 26 1.74 -7.25 -7.62
N GLU A 27 2.76 -7.66 -6.85
CA GLU A 27 3.59 -6.73 -6.07
C GLU A 27 4.13 -5.57 -6.92
N LEU A 28 4.60 -5.84 -8.13
CA LEU A 28 5.27 -4.85 -8.96
C LEU A 28 4.28 -3.81 -9.50
N SER A 29 3.10 -4.25 -9.93
CA SER A 29 2.00 -3.39 -10.36
C SER A 29 1.45 -2.54 -9.21
N LEU A 30 1.30 -3.13 -8.01
CA LEU A 30 0.87 -2.42 -6.81
C LEU A 30 1.88 -1.33 -6.41
N MET A 31 3.18 -1.66 -6.40
CA MET A 31 4.24 -0.69 -6.09
C MET A 31 4.27 0.47 -7.08
N ARG A 32 4.07 0.21 -8.38
CA ARG A 32 3.99 1.27 -9.41
C ARG A 32 2.78 2.18 -9.19
N ALA A 33 1.62 1.62 -8.89
CA ALA A 33 0.41 2.40 -8.60
C ALA A 33 0.61 3.31 -7.39
N LEU A 34 1.17 2.76 -6.31
CA LEU A 34 1.47 3.51 -5.09
C LEU A 34 2.51 4.61 -5.30
N MET A 35 3.58 4.34 -6.07
CA MET A 35 4.57 5.36 -6.41
C MET A 35 3.95 6.51 -7.20
N ARG A 36 3.06 6.22 -8.14
CA ARG A 36 2.35 7.23 -8.93
C ARG A 36 1.41 8.08 -8.06
N GLU A 37 0.67 7.44 -7.16
CA GLU A 37 -0.28 8.13 -6.29
C GLU A 37 0.44 9.04 -5.29
N ALA A 38 1.47 8.54 -4.63
CA ALA A 38 2.29 9.33 -3.71
C ALA A 38 3.05 10.46 -4.43
N LEU A 39 3.52 10.25 -5.67
CA LEU A 39 4.08 11.33 -6.47
C LEU A 39 3.05 12.42 -6.77
N ASN A 40 1.79 12.05 -6.99
CA ASN A 40 0.71 13.00 -7.27
C ASN A 40 0.27 13.77 -6.01
N GLU A 41 0.20 13.12 -4.85
CA GLU A 41 -0.18 13.75 -3.58
C GLU A 41 0.94 14.61 -2.98
N GLU A 42 2.16 14.08 -2.87
CA GLU A 42 3.25 14.73 -2.14
C GLU A 42 4.18 15.53 -3.08
N LYS A 43 4.00 15.43 -4.42
CA LYS A 43 4.92 15.98 -5.45
C LYS A 43 6.38 15.54 -5.26
N VAL A 44 6.60 14.48 -4.52
CA VAL A 44 7.91 13.93 -4.16
C VAL A 44 7.92 12.46 -4.54
N LEU A 45 9.03 12.00 -5.11
CA LEU A 45 9.20 10.58 -5.44
C LEU A 45 9.35 9.78 -4.13
N PRO A 46 8.39 8.92 -3.77
CA PRO A 46 8.52 8.11 -2.56
C PRO A 46 9.63 7.07 -2.71
N SER A 47 10.32 6.76 -1.62
CA SER A 47 11.30 5.67 -1.63
C SER A 47 10.60 4.31 -1.74
N ILE A 48 11.22 3.38 -2.45
CA ILE A 48 10.77 1.98 -2.56
C ILE A 48 10.54 1.36 -1.17
N TYR A 49 11.39 1.69 -0.20
CA TYR A 49 11.26 1.26 1.19
C TYR A 49 9.98 1.77 1.86
N SER A 50 9.59 3.03 1.62
CA SER A 50 8.36 3.60 2.19
C SER A 50 7.11 2.90 1.62
N ILE A 51 7.15 2.54 0.34
CA ILE A 51 6.04 1.83 -0.32
C ILE A 51 5.91 0.41 0.23
N ARG A 52 7.03 -0.33 0.35
CA ARG A 52 7.01 -1.66 0.97
C ARG A 52 6.55 -1.63 2.42
N ASP A 53 6.97 -0.63 3.18
CA ASP A 53 6.51 -0.45 4.56
C ASP A 53 4.99 -0.22 4.60
N ALA A 54 4.45 0.63 3.72
CA ALA A 54 3.01 0.85 3.62
C ALA A 54 2.23 -0.43 3.29
N ILE A 55 2.71 -1.24 2.34
CA ILE A 55 2.11 -2.54 1.99
C ILE A 55 2.13 -3.48 3.20
N ARG A 56 3.27 -3.61 3.87
CA ARG A 56 3.41 -4.46 5.08
C ARG A 56 2.52 -3.98 6.22
N VAL A 57 2.37 -2.67 6.40
CA VAL A 57 1.47 -2.11 7.41
C VAL A 57 0.01 -2.40 7.05
N ALA A 58 -0.38 -2.25 5.78
CA ALA A 58 -1.73 -2.58 5.33
C ALA A 58 -2.07 -4.05 5.54
N GLU A 59 -1.12 -4.94 5.27
CA GLU A 59 -1.24 -6.38 5.55
C GLU A 59 -1.39 -6.64 7.05
N LYS A 60 -0.52 -6.06 7.89
CA LYS A 60 -0.62 -6.20 9.36
C LYS A 60 -1.91 -5.65 9.95
N GLN A 61 -2.50 -4.63 9.33
CA GLN A 61 -3.79 -4.07 9.75
C GLN A 61 -4.99 -4.88 9.23
N GLY A 62 -4.76 -5.92 8.42
CA GLY A 62 -5.83 -6.72 7.82
C GLY A 62 -6.65 -5.96 6.76
N LEU A 63 -6.08 -4.90 6.17
CA LEU A 63 -6.73 -4.14 5.10
C LEU A 63 -6.55 -4.81 3.73
N ILE A 64 -5.49 -5.61 3.60
CA ILE A 64 -5.15 -6.35 2.39
C ILE A 64 -4.69 -7.75 2.79
N ARG A 65 -4.85 -8.70 1.88
CA ARG A 65 -4.27 -10.04 2.00
C ARG A 65 -3.21 -10.26 0.94
N ARG A 66 -2.14 -10.93 1.33
CA ARG A 66 -1.13 -11.48 0.43
C ARG A 66 -1.55 -12.89 0.02
N ILE A 67 -1.43 -13.18 -1.27
CA ILE A 67 -1.72 -14.47 -1.90
C ILE A 67 -0.44 -14.92 -2.60
N ASP A 68 0.30 -15.85 -2.00
CA ASP A 68 1.44 -16.50 -2.65
C ASP A 68 0.97 -17.78 -3.35
N ASN A 69 1.01 -17.75 -4.68
CA ASN A 69 1.02 -18.93 -5.53
C ASN A 69 2.37 -18.94 -6.28
N ASP A 70 2.36 -18.84 -7.61
CA ASP A 70 3.58 -18.71 -8.45
C ASP A 70 4.18 -17.29 -8.47
N ARG A 71 3.37 -16.28 -8.13
CA ARG A 71 3.77 -14.87 -7.99
C ARG A 71 3.06 -14.29 -6.77
N THR A 72 3.68 -13.32 -6.11
CA THR A 72 3.08 -12.63 -4.97
C THR A 72 2.01 -11.65 -5.46
N TYR A 73 0.75 -11.95 -5.13
CA TYR A 73 -0.39 -11.09 -5.37
C TYR A 73 -0.90 -10.48 -4.07
N TYR A 74 -1.49 -9.30 -4.18
CA TYR A 74 -2.19 -8.64 -3.08
C TYR A 74 -3.62 -8.34 -3.50
N GLU A 75 -4.54 -8.43 -2.54
CA GLU A 75 -5.95 -8.14 -2.72
C GLU A 75 -6.48 -7.39 -1.50
N ALA A 76 -7.41 -6.45 -1.70
CA ALA A 76 -8.05 -5.75 -0.59
C ALA A 76 -9.02 -6.67 0.16
N ILE A 77 -9.13 -6.44 1.47
CA ILE A 77 -10.15 -7.02 2.35
C ILE A 77 -11.27 -5.98 2.58
#